data_AF-A0AAV0S8Z0-F1
#
_entry.id   AF-A0AAV0S8Z0-F1
#
_cell.length_a   1.000
_cell.length_b   1.000
_cell.length_c   1.000
_cell.angle_alpha   90.00
_cell.angle_beta   90.00
_cell.angle_gamma   90.00
#
_symmetry.space_group_name_H-M   'P 1'
#
loop_
_entity.id
_entity.type
_entity.pdbx_description
1 polymer ?
#
loop_
_entity_poly.entity_id
_entity_poly.type
_entity_poly.pdbx_seq_one_letter_code
_entity_poly.pdbx_strand_id
1 'polypeptide(L)'
;MVSLIHALVSLGTWKSVRLLCSLIKLIRSPLVDEIEYSGEIPRIIRLLDCKDQETKVMAMDCVLEMGYFGRKEAIDAMLGEGLIEKLVELQRSHPFASCVARFAVQLEVGEGLRQREKRALKPEILRRVKEGCVSDAEAATIVAEVLWGSSP
;
A
#
# COMPACT_ATOMS: atom_id res chain seq x y z
N MET A 1 -22.24 -4.92 1.75
CA MET A 1 -21.03 -4.07 1.76
C MET A 1 -20.17 -4.32 0.52
N VAL A 2 -19.91 -5.58 0.17
CA VAL A 2 -19.23 -6.01 -1.07
C VAL A 2 -19.66 -5.24 -2.33
N SER A 3 -20.96 -5.11 -2.63
CA SER A 3 -21.43 -4.39 -3.82
C SER A 3 -21.05 -2.90 -3.86
N LEU A 4 -20.93 -2.25 -2.69
CA LEU A 4 -20.48 -0.87 -2.60
C LEU A 4 -18.97 -0.77 -2.86
N ILE A 5 -18.18 -1.66 -2.23
CA ILE A 5 -16.72 -1.72 -2.44
C ILE A 5 -16.42 -1.91 -3.93
N HIS A 6 -17.06 -2.92 -4.54
CA HIS A 6 -16.93 -3.20 -5.96
C HIS A 6 -17.28 -1.99 -6.83
N ALA A 7 -18.39 -1.29 -6.52
CA ALA A 7 -18.80 -0.10 -7.27
C ALA A 7 -17.78 1.05 -7.14
N LEU A 8 -17.29 1.33 -5.93
CA LEU A 8 -16.32 2.41 -5.70
C LEU A 8 -14.98 2.15 -6.40
N VAL A 9 -14.50 0.92 -6.33
CA VAL A 9 -13.25 0.49 -7.00
C VAL A 9 -13.43 0.47 -8.51
N SER A 10 -14.55 -0.04 -9.02
CA SER A 10 -14.83 -0.12 -10.46
C SER A 10 -15.03 1.24 -11.12
N LEU A 11 -15.59 2.22 -10.39
CA LEU A 11 -15.65 3.60 -10.86
C LEU A 11 -14.25 4.20 -11.06
N GLY A 12 -13.29 3.84 -10.20
CA GLY A 12 -11.87 4.21 -10.35
C GLY A 12 -11.60 5.71 -10.40
N THR A 13 -12.54 6.56 -9.98
CA THR A 13 -12.35 8.02 -9.94
C THR A 13 -11.70 8.42 -8.63
N TRP A 14 -10.92 9.50 -8.61
CA TRP A 14 -10.33 10.01 -7.35
C TRP A 14 -11.37 10.23 -6.24
N LYS A 15 -12.61 10.64 -6.58
CA LYS A 15 -13.70 10.82 -5.60
C LYS A 15 -14.16 9.50 -4.99
N SER A 16 -14.33 8.46 -5.81
CA SER A 16 -14.76 7.15 -5.33
C SER A 16 -13.65 6.46 -4.52
N VAL A 17 -12.40 6.59 -4.95
CA VAL A 17 -11.22 6.09 -4.21
C VAL A 17 -11.05 6.85 -2.89
N ARG A 18 -11.21 8.17 -2.87
CA ARG A 18 -11.19 8.97 -1.64
C ARG A 18 -12.28 8.57 -0.66
N LEU A 19 -13.48 8.28 -1.16
CA LEU A 19 -14.57 7.78 -0.33
C LEU A 19 -14.21 6.41 0.26
N LEU A 20 -13.65 5.49 -0.54
CA LEU A 20 -13.15 4.20 -0.05
C LEU A 20 -12.09 4.39 1.05
N CYS A 21 -11.10 5.27 0.84
CA CYS A 21 -10.08 5.61 1.85
C CYS A 21 -10.72 6.11 3.16
N SER A 22 -11.72 6.98 3.06
CA SER A 22 -12.45 7.51 4.23
C SER A 22 -13.22 6.41 4.96
N LEU A 23 -13.82 5.46 4.23
CA LEU A 23 -14.48 4.30 4.81
C LEU A 23 -13.49 3.35 5.50
N ILE A 24 -12.29 3.16 4.96
CA ILE A 24 -11.23 2.36 5.59
C ILE A 24 -10.83 2.99 6.92
N LYS A 25 -10.65 4.30 6.99
CA LYS A 25 -10.35 5.02 8.25
C LYS A 25 -11.44 4.85 9.30
N LEU A 26 -12.70 4.90 8.86
CA LEU A 26 -13.86 4.85 9.74
C LEU A 26 -14.11 3.44 10.28
N ILE A 27 -14.07 2.45 9.39
CA ILE A 27 -14.47 1.06 9.69
C ILE A 27 -13.27 0.22 10.11
N ARG A 28 -12.05 0.58 9.68
CA ARG A 28 -10.76 -0.06 9.98
C ARG A 28 -10.66 -1.48 9.41
N SER A 29 -10.00 -2.39 10.13
CA SER A 29 -9.71 -3.76 9.68
C SER A 29 -10.92 -4.50 9.11
N PRO A 30 -12.14 -4.45 9.71
CA PRO A 30 -13.31 -5.10 9.12
C PRO A 30 -13.60 -4.73 7.67
N LEU A 31 -13.36 -3.47 7.25
CA LEU A 31 -13.55 -3.11 5.86
C LEU A 31 -12.41 -3.61 4.98
N VAL A 32 -11.17 -3.58 5.47
CA VAL A 32 -10.02 -4.11 4.73
C VAL A 32 -10.17 -5.62 4.49
N ASP A 33 -10.72 -6.34 5.46
CA ASP A 33 -11.03 -7.77 5.33
C ASP A 33 -12.08 -8.03 4.25
N GLU A 34 -13.14 -7.21 4.20
CA GLU A 34 -14.16 -7.31 3.15
C GLU A 34 -13.58 -6.97 1.76
N ILE A 35 -12.65 -6.01 1.68
CA ILE A 35 -11.91 -5.70 0.43
C ILE A 35 -11.06 -6.89 -0.02
N GLU A 36 -10.36 -7.54 0.91
CA GLU A 36 -9.56 -8.75 0.64
C GLU A 36 -10.45 -9.92 0.21
N TYR A 37 -11.49 -10.22 0.98
CA TYR A 37 -12.43 -11.30 0.71
C TYR A 37 -13.16 -11.13 -0.64
N SER A 38 -13.46 -9.89 -1.03
CA SER A 38 -14.06 -9.57 -2.32
C SER A 38 -13.08 -9.57 -3.50
N GLY A 39 -11.78 -9.74 -3.25
CA GLY A 39 -10.74 -9.78 -4.28
C GLY A 39 -10.50 -8.43 -4.96
N GLU A 40 -10.78 -7.32 -4.29
CA GLU A 40 -10.66 -5.97 -4.88
C GLU A 40 -9.26 -5.37 -4.71
N ILE A 41 -8.39 -5.97 -3.88
CA ILE A 41 -7.00 -5.52 -3.65
C ILE A 41 -6.23 -5.35 -4.98
N PRO A 42 -6.23 -6.31 -5.93
CA PRO A 42 -5.53 -6.14 -7.20
C PRO A 42 -5.99 -4.93 -8.01
N ARG A 43 -7.29 -4.64 -7.96
CA ARG A 43 -7.86 -3.49 -8.67
C ARG A 43 -7.46 -2.18 -8.02
N ILE A 44 -7.44 -2.11 -6.69
CA ILE A 44 -6.95 -0.93 -5.96
C ILE A 44 -5.48 -0.66 -6.28
N ILE A 45 -4.64 -1.71 -6.28
CA ILE A 45 -3.22 -1.58 -6.63
C ILE A 45 -3.06 -1.11 -8.08
N ARG A 46 -3.86 -1.61 -9.02
CA ARG A 46 -3.83 -1.17 -10.42
C ARG A 46 -4.14 0.33 -10.59
N LEU A 47 -4.88 0.95 -9.67
CA LEU A 47 -5.13 2.39 -9.72
C LEU A 47 -3.85 3.23 -9.52
N LEU A 48 -2.78 2.64 -8.97
CA LEU A 48 -1.45 3.26 -8.91
C LEU A 48 -0.82 3.46 -10.28
N ASP A 49 -1.29 2.73 -11.31
CA ASP A 49 -0.82 2.87 -12.69
C ASP A 49 -1.66 3.86 -13.51
N CYS A 50 -2.71 4.45 -12.91
CA CYS A 50 -3.62 5.36 -13.61
C CYS A 50 -2.85 6.57 -14.20
N LYS A 51 -3.31 7.10 -15.35
CA LYS A 51 -2.70 8.33 -15.90
C LYS A 51 -3.07 9.56 -15.07
N ASP A 52 -4.26 9.55 -14.49
CA ASP A 52 -4.75 10.63 -13.64
C ASP A 52 -3.98 10.68 -12.32
N GLN A 53 -3.33 11.82 -12.07
CA GLN A 53 -2.49 12.03 -10.88
C GLN A 53 -3.34 12.04 -9.60
N GLU A 54 -4.53 12.65 -9.62
CA GLU A 54 -5.40 12.69 -8.44
C GLU A 54 -5.83 11.27 -8.01
N THR A 55 -6.21 10.43 -8.97
CA THR A 55 -6.55 9.03 -8.72
C THR A 55 -5.35 8.26 -8.16
N LYS A 56 -4.14 8.45 -8.70
CA LYS A 56 -2.93 7.79 -8.16
C LYS A 56 -2.63 8.20 -6.73
N VAL A 57 -2.73 9.48 -6.41
CA VAL A 57 -2.53 10.00 -5.05
C VAL A 57 -3.57 9.40 -4.09
N MET A 58 -4.84 9.37 -4.48
CA MET A 58 -5.89 8.76 -3.65
C MET A 58 -5.74 7.23 -3.52
N ALA A 59 -5.26 6.55 -4.56
CA ALA A 59 -4.94 5.12 -4.50
C ALA A 59 -3.78 4.86 -3.53
N MET A 60 -2.75 5.70 -3.56
CA MET A 60 -1.65 5.63 -2.59
C MET A 60 -2.16 5.81 -1.16
N ASP A 61 -3.04 6.79 -0.91
CA ASP A 61 -3.64 6.98 0.42
C ASP A 61 -4.42 5.73 0.84
N CYS A 62 -5.25 5.15 -0.04
CA CYS A 62 -5.93 3.87 0.23
C CYS A 62 -4.95 2.76 0.63
N VAL A 63 -3.85 2.60 -0.11
CA VAL A 63 -2.81 1.59 0.17
C VAL A 63 -2.18 1.81 1.53
N LEU A 64 -1.90 3.06 1.91
CA LEU A 64 -1.34 3.38 3.24
C LEU A 64 -2.32 3.03 4.36
N GLU A 65 -3.60 3.35 4.21
CA GLU A 65 -4.62 2.99 5.20
C GLU A 65 -4.83 1.47 5.29
N MET A 66 -4.78 0.77 4.15
CA MET A 66 -4.80 -0.69 4.14
C MET A 66 -3.55 -1.28 4.80
N GLY A 67 -2.38 -0.66 4.63
CA GLY A 67 -1.17 -1.04 5.36
C GLY A 67 -1.31 -0.85 6.87
N TYR A 68 -1.98 0.21 7.31
CA TYR A 68 -2.19 0.50 8.73
C TYR A 68 -3.20 -0.44 9.40
N PHE A 69 -4.37 -0.66 8.77
CA PHE A 69 -5.47 -1.43 9.36
C PHE A 69 -5.52 -2.88 8.90
N GLY A 70 -4.89 -3.23 7.79
CA GLY A 70 -4.98 -4.55 7.17
C GLY A 70 -4.33 -5.65 7.99
N ARG A 71 -5.02 -6.80 8.07
CA ARG A 71 -4.43 -8.03 8.59
C ARG A 71 -3.50 -8.68 7.60
N LYS A 72 -2.76 -9.69 8.07
CA LYS A 72 -1.72 -10.37 7.31
C LYS A 72 -2.19 -10.80 5.91
N GLU A 73 -3.41 -11.30 5.79
CA GLU A 73 -3.99 -11.79 4.54
C GLU A 73 -4.08 -10.67 3.49
N ALA A 74 -4.57 -9.49 3.89
CA ALA A 74 -4.64 -8.33 3.01
C ALA A 74 -3.24 -7.81 2.63
N ILE A 75 -2.29 -7.81 3.57
CA ILE A 75 -0.90 -7.41 3.28
C ILE A 75 -0.24 -8.40 2.32
N ASP A 76 -0.40 -9.71 2.56
CA ASP A 76 0.14 -10.76 1.71
C ASP A 76 -0.46 -10.69 0.30
N ALA A 77 -1.76 -10.38 0.17
CA ALA A 77 -2.41 -10.14 -1.12
C ALA A 77 -1.84 -8.89 -1.83
N MET A 78 -1.59 -7.80 -1.11
CA MET A 78 -0.95 -6.61 -1.68
C MET A 78 0.47 -6.90 -2.19
N LEU A 79 1.27 -7.62 -1.40
CA LEU A 79 2.61 -8.04 -1.82
C LEU A 79 2.53 -9.05 -2.98
N GLY A 80 1.55 -9.95 -2.99
CA GLY A 80 1.30 -10.89 -4.09
C GLY A 80 1.04 -10.21 -5.43
N GLU A 81 0.40 -9.04 -5.42
CA GLU A 81 0.15 -8.21 -6.61
C GLU A 81 1.35 -7.32 -7.00
N GLY A 82 2.50 -7.45 -6.32
CA GLY A 82 3.70 -6.68 -6.65
C GLY A 82 3.63 -5.21 -6.23
N LEU A 83 2.97 -4.92 -5.11
CA LEU A 83 2.84 -3.54 -4.61
C LEU A 83 4.21 -2.86 -4.43
N ILE A 84 5.20 -3.55 -3.88
CA ILE A 84 6.49 -2.93 -3.54
C ILE A 84 7.23 -2.47 -4.80
N GLU A 85 7.21 -3.30 -5.84
CA GLU A 85 7.82 -3.03 -7.14
C GLU A 85 7.17 -1.79 -7.78
N LYS A 86 5.83 -1.69 -7.71
CA LYS A 86 5.10 -0.49 -8.15
C LYS A 86 5.46 0.76 -7.35
N LEU A 87 5.59 0.65 -6.02
CA LEU A 87 5.99 1.77 -5.17
C LEU A 87 7.42 2.23 -5.49
N VAL A 88 8.34 1.31 -5.77
CA VAL A 88 9.70 1.65 -6.21
C VAL A 88 9.67 2.43 -7.52
N GLU A 89 8.86 2.01 -8.50
CA GLU A 89 8.68 2.76 -9.75
C GLU A 89 8.09 4.16 -9.51
N LEU A 90 7.03 4.25 -8.69
CA LEU A 90 6.37 5.52 -8.37
C LEU A 90 7.30 6.50 -7.65
N GLN A 91 8.17 6.01 -6.78
CA GLN A 91 9.10 6.83 -5.99
C GLN A 91 9.99 7.73 -6.86
N ARG A 92 10.20 7.39 -8.14
CA ARG A 92 10.93 8.21 -9.13
C ARG A 92 10.17 9.47 -9.56
N SER A 93 8.90 9.60 -9.19
CA SER A 93 8.01 10.66 -9.61
C SER A 93 7.39 11.41 -8.42
N HIS A 94 7.20 12.72 -8.57
CA HIS A 94 6.42 13.49 -7.60
C HIS A 94 4.92 13.29 -7.83
N PRO A 95 4.09 13.20 -6.77
CA PRO A 95 4.39 13.46 -5.35
C PRO A 95 4.74 12.21 -4.50
N PHE A 96 5.24 11.12 -5.09
CA PHE A 96 5.38 9.82 -4.42
C PHE A 96 6.76 9.59 -3.77
N ALA A 97 7.47 10.66 -3.43
CA ALA A 97 8.74 10.55 -2.71
C ALA A 97 8.56 9.73 -1.43
N SER A 98 9.51 8.81 -1.19
CA SER A 98 9.54 7.92 -0.03
C SER A 98 8.26 7.11 0.20
N CYS A 99 7.47 6.83 -0.85
CA CYS A 99 6.22 6.10 -0.70
C CYS A 99 6.41 4.66 -0.20
N VAL A 100 7.55 4.02 -0.54
CA VAL A 100 7.93 2.71 0.00
C VAL A 100 8.15 2.79 1.52
N ALA A 101 8.92 3.80 1.97
CA ALA A 101 9.17 4.02 3.39
C ALA A 101 7.88 4.37 4.14
N ARG A 102 7.03 5.23 3.58
CA ARG A 102 5.71 5.55 4.14
C ARG A 102 4.86 4.30 4.33
N PHE A 103 4.83 3.40 3.36
CA PHE A 103 4.10 2.14 3.48
C PHE A 103 4.70 1.23 4.56
N ALA A 104 6.03 1.08 4.59
CA ALA A 104 6.71 0.30 5.63
C ALA A 104 6.40 0.83 7.04
N VAL A 105 6.41 2.16 7.22
CA VAL A 105 6.02 2.81 8.48
C VAL A 105 4.59 2.44 8.87
N GLN A 106 3.62 2.51 7.96
CA GLN A 106 2.24 2.15 8.27
C GLN A 106 2.10 0.69 8.73
N LEU A 107 2.85 -0.25 8.14
CA LEU A 107 2.87 -1.65 8.61
C LEU A 107 3.44 -1.77 10.02
N GLU A 108 4.47 -0.98 10.35
CA GLU A 108 5.13 -1.02 11.67
C GLU A 108 4.29 -0.37 12.77
N VAL A 109 3.69 0.78 12.52
CA VAL A 109 2.87 1.51 13.51
C VAL A 109 1.39 1.12 13.49
N GLY A 110 0.95 0.39 12.47
CA GLY A 110 -0.44 0.02 12.23
C GLY A 110 -1.05 -0.94 13.26
N GLU A 111 -2.38 -0.99 13.25
CA GLU A 111 -3.21 -1.80 14.16
C GLU A 111 -3.44 -3.23 13.64
N GLY A 112 -3.32 -3.47 12.34
CA GLY A 112 -3.77 -4.72 11.71
C GLY A 112 -2.86 -5.94 11.92
N LEU A 113 -1.56 -5.73 12.14
CA LEU A 113 -0.55 -6.79 12.18
C LEU A 113 -0.06 -7.10 13.60
N ARG A 114 0.22 -8.37 13.88
CA ARG A 114 0.89 -8.78 15.11
C ARG A 114 2.38 -8.44 15.05
N GLN A 115 3.02 -8.28 16.21
CA GLN A 115 4.46 -7.95 16.30
C GLN A 115 5.38 -8.96 15.59
N ARG A 116 5.01 -10.25 15.54
CA ARG A 116 5.76 -11.25 14.77
C ARG A 116 5.64 -11.04 13.26
N GLU A 117 4.49 -10.57 12.78
CA GLU A 117 4.21 -10.36 11.36
C GLU A 117 4.92 -9.10 10.87
N LYS A 118 4.85 -8.02 11.65
CA LYS A 118 5.63 -6.78 11.40
C LYS A 118 7.11 -7.08 11.21
N ARG A 119 7.70 -7.86 12.12
CA ARG A 119 9.11 -8.29 12.06
C ARG A 119 9.44 -9.16 10.84
N ALA A 120 8.50 -9.96 10.37
CA ALA A 120 8.70 -10.83 9.19
C ALA A 120 8.54 -10.08 7.87
N LEU A 121 7.70 -9.04 7.81
CA LEU A 121 7.45 -8.27 6.60
C LEU A 121 8.60 -7.33 6.25
N LYS A 122 9.28 -6.75 7.25
CA LYS A 122 10.40 -5.83 7.02
C LYS A 122 11.49 -6.42 6.09
N PRO A 123 12.08 -7.61 6.37
CA PRO A 123 13.08 -8.19 5.46
C PRO A 123 12.51 -8.53 4.07
N GLU A 124 11.23 -8.91 3.96
CA GLU A 124 10.59 -9.19 2.68
C GLU A 124 10.42 -7.93 1.82
N ILE A 125 10.02 -6.80 2.42
CA ILE A 125 9.97 -5.50 1.73
C ILE A 125 11.36 -5.11 1.24
N LEU A 126 12.39 -5.23 2.09
CA LEU A 126 13.76 -4.91 1.70
C LEU A 126 14.27 -5.79 0.56
N ARG A 127 13.89 -7.07 0.52
CA ARG A 127 14.22 -7.98 -0.59
C ARG A 127 13.57 -7.49 -1.88
N ARG A 128 12.27 -7.21 -1.87
CA ARG A 128 11.52 -6.73 -3.05
C ARG A 128 11.95 -5.36 -3.54
N VAL A 129 12.32 -4.46 -2.64
CA VAL A 129 12.91 -3.16 -3.01
C VAL A 129 14.16 -3.38 -3.85
N LYS A 130 15.07 -4.26 -3.42
CA LYS A 130 16.28 -4.56 -4.19
C LYS A 130 15.97 -5.17 -5.56
N GLU A 131 14.96 -6.03 -5.64
CA GLU A 131 14.54 -6.66 -6.90
C GLU A 131 13.86 -5.68 -7.87
N GLY A 132 13.16 -4.67 -7.36
CA GLY A 132 12.47 -3.66 -8.18
C GLY A 132 13.33 -2.44 -8.56
N CYS A 133 14.48 -2.23 -7.93
CA CYS A 133 15.36 -1.10 -8.23
C CYS A 133 16.18 -1.33 -9.52
N VAL A 134 16.44 -0.28 -10.28
CA VAL A 134 17.26 -0.34 -11.50
C VAL A 134 18.76 -0.26 -11.23
N SER A 135 19.15 0.07 -9.98
CA SER A 135 20.54 0.15 -9.57
C SER A 135 20.73 -0.07 -8.07
N ASP A 136 21.93 -0.48 -7.68
CA ASP A 136 22.32 -0.63 -6.26
C ASP A 136 22.26 0.70 -5.50
N ALA A 137 22.54 1.82 -6.18
CA ALA A 137 22.46 3.15 -5.59
C ALA A 137 21.02 3.53 -5.21
N GLU A 138 20.07 3.30 -6.13
CA GLU A 138 18.64 3.49 -5.86
C GLU A 138 18.18 2.58 -4.71
N ALA A 139 18.53 1.29 -4.77
CA ALA A 139 18.19 0.34 -3.72
C ALA A 139 18.74 0.78 -2.36
N ALA A 140 19.99 1.24 -2.28
CA ALA A 140 20.61 1.71 -1.05
C ALA A 140 19.87 2.91 -0.47
N THR A 141 19.45 3.88 -1.30
CA THR A 141 18.66 5.04 -0.87
C THR A 141 17.31 4.61 -0.30
N ILE A 142 16.54 3.80 -1.03
CA ILE A 142 15.20 3.36 -0.57
C ILE A 142 15.31 2.49 0.69
N VAL A 143 16.28 1.57 0.74
CA VAL A 143 16.54 0.73 1.92
C VAL A 143 16.88 1.59 3.14
N ALA A 144 17.72 2.61 2.97
CA ALA A 144 18.04 3.54 4.05
C ALA A 144 16.77 4.27 4.53
N GLU A 145 15.95 4.79 3.63
CA GLU A 145 14.67 5.44 3.98
C GLU A 145 13.73 4.50 4.74
N VAL A 146 13.61 3.23 4.34
CA VAL A 146 12.76 2.24 5.03
C VAL A 146 13.29 1.92 6.42
N LEU A 147 14.61 1.76 6.56
CA LEU A 147 15.24 1.45 7.85
C LEU A 147 15.16 2.62 8.83
N TRP A 148 15.45 3.84 8.36
CA TRP A 148 15.51 5.04 9.19
C TRP A 148 14.14 5.72 9.38
N GLY A 149 13.31 5.75 8.34
CA GLY A 149 11.96 6.34 8.39
C GLY A 149 11.00 5.58 9.31
N SER A 150 11.33 4.33 9.64
CA SER A 150 10.56 3.51 10.60
C SER A 150 11.19 3.45 12.00
N SER A 151 12.13 4.35 12.30
CA SER A 151 12.65 4.53 13.66
C SER A 151 11.68 5.42 14.47
N PRO A 152 11.28 5.05 15.71
CA PRO A 152 10.37 5.82 16.55
C PRO A 152 10.84 7.25 16.88
#